data_AF-A0A924YMH8-F1
#
_entry.id   AF-A0A924YMH8-F1
#
_cell.length_a   1.000
_cell.length_b   1.000
_cell.length_c   1.000
_cell.angle_alpha   90.00
_cell.angle_beta   90.00
_cell.angle_gamma   90.00
#
_symmetry.space_group_name_H-M   'P 1'
#
loop_
_entity.id
_entity.type
_entity.pdbx_description
1 polymer ?
#
loop_
_entity_poly.entity_id
_entity_poly.type
_entity_poly.pdbx_seq_one_letter_code
_entity_poly.pdbx_strand_id
1 'polypeptide(L)'
;MLLTITTTYCPATDLGYLLRKNPARVQTFGLSFGHAQVFYPQASDDCCTAALLVEVDPVALVRTRRGPAGEGRLLEQYVNDRPYAASSFLSVAIAQVFDAALGGRAKERPELAETPIPLRAVVTVLPCRGGEDFLRRLFEPLGYRVTASRLPLDECFPEWGESSYFRVELEGTLRLHQLLSHLYVLMPVLDNDKHYWVGDDEVAKLLRHGEGWLETHPEREAIARRYLKHRRSLVADALSQLSDADDPHPDDTAAALAAEEEAIERTISLNEQRLRGVLDVLKACGAQSVLDLGCGEGRLLRMLLSERQFTKIVGLDVSHRVLEFAADNLNYDRLPTMQKERIKLLHGSLMYRDERLAGFEAAAVVEVIEHLDPPRLAAFERVLFEFARPTTVVLTTPNSEYNVMWESLPAGKFRHRDHRFEWTRSEFQSWANNTAVRFGYTARFQPIGPVDDAVGAPTQMAVFTRSDAS
;
A
#
# COMPACT_ATOMS: atom_id res chain seq x y z
N MET A 1 -1.51 -5.99 -29.88
CA MET A 1 -2.34 -4.83 -29.44
C MET A 1 -2.21 -3.68 -30.43
N LEU A 2 -3.25 -2.89 -30.65
CA LEU A 2 -3.25 -1.74 -31.57
C LEU A 2 -3.82 -0.49 -30.91
N LEU A 3 -3.09 0.61 -30.99
CA LEU A 3 -3.55 1.97 -30.71
C LEU A 3 -3.39 2.81 -32.00
N THR A 4 -4.43 3.53 -32.41
CA THR A 4 -4.29 4.56 -33.45
C THR A 4 -4.63 5.93 -32.88
N ILE A 5 -3.91 6.96 -33.33
CA ILE A 5 -4.15 8.36 -32.99
C ILE A 5 -4.29 9.13 -34.30
N THR A 6 -5.44 9.78 -34.48
CA THR A 6 -5.78 10.54 -35.67
C THR A 6 -5.97 12.01 -35.31
N THR A 7 -5.57 12.91 -36.20
CA THR A 7 -5.89 14.33 -36.12
C THR A 7 -6.28 14.89 -37.49
N THR A 8 -7.11 15.93 -37.45
CA THR A 8 -7.49 16.77 -38.60
C THR A 8 -7.04 18.22 -38.41
N TYR A 9 -6.10 18.48 -37.47
CA TYR A 9 -5.39 19.76 -37.38
C TYR A 9 -4.71 20.06 -38.71
N CYS A 10 -4.54 21.32 -39.11
CA CYS A 10 -3.91 21.67 -40.39
C CYS A 10 -2.53 22.33 -40.17
N PRO A 11 -1.44 21.77 -40.72
CA PRO A 11 -1.37 20.52 -41.47
C PRO A 11 -1.40 19.29 -40.55
N ALA A 12 -2.15 18.25 -40.91
CA ALA A 12 -2.35 17.10 -40.03
C ALA A 12 -1.08 16.26 -39.89
N THR A 13 -0.20 16.33 -40.90
CA THR A 13 1.13 15.71 -40.90
C THR A 13 2.02 16.19 -39.75
N ASP A 14 1.70 17.33 -39.11
CA ASP A 14 2.42 17.80 -37.93
C ASP A 14 2.29 16.85 -36.72
N LEU A 15 1.33 15.92 -36.74
CA LEU A 15 1.29 14.78 -35.80
C LEU A 15 2.61 14.00 -35.76
N GLY A 16 3.31 13.91 -36.91
CA GLY A 16 4.63 13.31 -37.01
C GLY A 16 5.70 14.00 -36.17
N TYR A 17 5.68 15.33 -36.13
CA TYR A 17 6.61 16.12 -35.30
C TYR A 17 6.26 15.99 -33.81
N LEU A 18 4.98 15.99 -33.48
CA LEU A 18 4.52 15.82 -32.10
C LEU A 18 4.92 14.45 -31.53
N LEU A 19 4.71 13.36 -32.28
CA LEU A 19 5.11 12.00 -31.87
C LEU A 19 6.61 11.73 -32.04
N ARG A 20 7.32 12.62 -32.74
CA ARG A 20 8.71 12.44 -33.22
C ARG A 20 8.86 11.13 -34.00
N LYS A 21 7.95 10.88 -34.93
CA LYS A 21 7.93 9.72 -35.82
C LYS A 21 7.61 10.19 -37.23
N ASN A 22 8.52 9.92 -38.15
CA ASN A 22 8.37 10.38 -39.53
C ASN A 22 7.26 9.57 -40.23
N PRO A 23 6.22 10.22 -40.79
CA PRO A 23 5.13 9.52 -41.47
C PRO A 23 5.54 8.62 -42.64
N ALA A 24 6.66 8.91 -43.29
CA ALA A 24 7.19 8.14 -44.41
C ALA A 24 8.05 6.93 -43.98
N ARG A 25 8.20 6.66 -42.68
CA ARG A 25 9.04 5.56 -42.17
C ARG A 25 8.29 4.69 -41.17
N VAL A 26 8.27 3.39 -41.45
CA VAL A 26 7.94 2.37 -40.46
C VAL A 26 9.13 2.21 -39.52
N GLN A 27 8.89 2.23 -38.21
CA GLN A 27 9.92 2.11 -37.18
C GLN A 27 9.58 1.01 -36.20
N THR A 28 10.56 0.17 -35.87
CA THR A 28 10.43 -0.94 -34.92
C THR A 28 11.29 -0.69 -33.68
N PHE A 29 10.72 -0.93 -32.51
CA PHE A 29 11.33 -0.73 -31.20
C PHE A 29 11.30 -2.02 -30.40
N GLY A 30 12.44 -2.44 -29.84
CA GLY A 30 12.49 -3.59 -28.93
C GLY A 30 11.92 -3.26 -27.56
N LEU A 31 11.08 -4.15 -27.03
CA LEU A 31 10.52 -4.10 -25.68
C LEU A 31 11.03 -5.33 -24.89
N SER A 32 11.00 -5.27 -23.56
CA SER A 32 11.42 -6.41 -22.73
C SER A 32 10.55 -7.66 -22.90
N PHE A 33 9.36 -7.51 -23.48
CA PHE A 33 8.36 -8.56 -23.69
C PHE A 33 7.97 -8.74 -25.17
N GLY A 34 8.72 -8.15 -26.11
CA GLY A 34 8.39 -8.23 -27.54
C GLY A 34 8.89 -7.03 -28.32
N HIS A 35 8.08 -6.51 -29.24
CA HIS A 35 8.41 -5.31 -30.00
C HIS A 35 7.19 -4.44 -30.29
N ALA A 36 7.44 -3.17 -30.59
CA ALA A 36 6.44 -2.23 -31.04
C ALA A 36 6.81 -1.66 -32.42
N GLN A 37 5.82 -1.50 -33.28
CA GLN A 37 5.96 -0.88 -34.59
C GLN A 37 5.13 0.40 -34.64
N VAL A 38 5.73 1.47 -35.17
CA VAL A 38 5.03 2.70 -35.49
C VAL A 38 5.02 2.92 -36.98
N PHE A 39 3.84 3.17 -37.53
CA PHE A 39 3.63 3.51 -38.93
C PHE A 39 2.41 4.42 -39.08
N TYR A 40 2.23 5.00 -40.25
CA TYR A 40 1.17 5.95 -40.54
C TYR A 40 0.29 5.39 -41.67
N PRO A 41 -0.85 4.75 -41.36
CA PRO A 41 -1.78 4.27 -42.39
C PRO A 41 -2.35 5.40 -43.26
N GLN A 42 -2.38 6.63 -42.74
CA GLN A 42 -2.81 7.81 -43.47
C GLN A 42 -1.95 9.02 -43.06
N ALA A 43 -1.41 9.74 -44.02
CA ALA A 43 -0.64 10.97 -43.81
C ALA A 43 -0.89 11.93 -44.98
N SER A 44 -1.83 12.85 -44.78
CA SER A 44 -2.19 13.92 -45.70
C SER A 44 -2.33 15.23 -44.92
N ASP A 45 -2.41 16.36 -45.60
CA ASP A 45 -2.53 17.66 -44.93
C ASP A 45 -3.87 17.82 -44.18
N ASP A 46 -4.93 17.15 -44.64
CA ASP A 46 -6.27 17.22 -44.03
C ASP A 46 -6.49 16.18 -42.91
N CYS A 47 -5.75 15.07 -42.96
CA CYS A 47 -5.88 13.98 -42.00
C CYS A 47 -4.60 13.16 -41.89
N CYS A 48 -4.18 12.90 -40.66
CA CYS A 48 -3.02 12.08 -40.35
C CYS A 48 -3.36 11.12 -39.22
N THR A 49 -3.04 9.84 -39.41
CA THR A 49 -3.24 8.77 -38.43
C THR A 49 -1.92 8.06 -38.19
N ALA A 50 -1.48 8.06 -36.93
CA ALA A 50 -0.39 7.22 -36.46
C ALA A 50 -0.95 5.91 -35.86
N ALA A 51 -0.26 4.80 -36.08
CA ALA A 51 -0.56 3.51 -35.48
C ALA A 51 0.63 3.03 -34.64
N LEU A 52 0.34 2.55 -33.43
CA LEU A 52 1.27 1.84 -32.55
C LEU A 52 0.78 0.39 -32.44
N LEU A 53 1.48 -0.52 -33.09
CA LEU A 53 1.23 -1.96 -33.03
C LEU A 53 2.23 -2.58 -32.06
N VAL A 54 1.74 -3.25 -31.02
CA VAL A 54 2.57 -3.95 -30.03
C VAL A 54 2.38 -5.46 -30.19
N GLU A 55 3.49 -6.15 -30.41
CA GLU A 55 3.55 -7.60 -30.59
C GLU A 55 4.35 -8.19 -29.43
N VAL A 56 3.65 -8.89 -28.53
CA VAL A 56 4.25 -9.54 -27.36
C VAL A 56 4.70 -10.93 -27.74
N ASP A 57 5.87 -11.35 -27.28
CA ASP A 57 6.34 -12.73 -27.38
C ASP A 57 5.81 -13.54 -26.17
N PRO A 58 4.78 -14.39 -26.35
CA PRO A 58 4.18 -15.14 -25.25
C PRO A 58 5.16 -16.16 -24.65
N VAL A 59 6.11 -16.68 -25.44
CA VAL A 59 7.06 -17.71 -24.99
C VAL A 59 8.17 -17.07 -24.16
N ALA A 60 8.71 -15.94 -24.61
CA ALA A 60 9.71 -15.20 -23.85
C ALA A 60 9.15 -14.71 -22.50
N LEU A 61 7.88 -14.29 -22.47
CA LEU A 61 7.20 -13.79 -21.28
C LEU A 61 7.12 -14.84 -20.15
N VAL A 62 6.91 -16.12 -20.51
CA VAL A 62 6.90 -17.23 -19.54
C VAL A 62 8.31 -17.57 -19.04
N ARG A 63 9.32 -17.55 -19.94
CA ARG A 63 10.69 -17.96 -19.62
C ARG A 63 11.47 -16.98 -18.74
N THR A 64 11.09 -15.70 -18.72
CA THR A 64 11.79 -14.65 -17.94
C THR A 64 11.20 -14.38 -16.55
N ARG A 65 10.09 -15.03 -16.17
CA ARG A 65 9.52 -14.89 -14.81
C ARG A 65 10.37 -15.59 -13.74
N ARG A 66 11.05 -14.80 -12.89
CA ARG A 66 11.59 -15.21 -11.57
C ARG A 66 10.66 -14.78 -10.43
N GLY A 67 9.37 -15.11 -10.51
CA GLY A 67 8.37 -14.85 -9.46
C GLY A 67 8.02 -16.13 -8.66
N PRO A 68 7.33 -16.03 -7.51
CA PRO A 68 6.96 -17.19 -6.70
C PRO A 68 6.07 -18.15 -7.51
N ALA A 69 6.31 -19.45 -7.36
CA ALA A 69 5.43 -20.48 -7.91
C ALA A 69 4.10 -20.47 -7.14
N GLY A 70 2.98 -20.13 -7.79
CA GLY A 70 1.69 -20.16 -7.08
C GLY A 70 0.41 -19.73 -7.78
N GLU A 71 0.43 -19.04 -8.94
CA GLU A 71 -0.83 -18.52 -9.52
C GLU A 71 -0.96 -18.84 -11.02
N GLY A 72 -1.81 -19.82 -11.33
CA GLY A 72 -2.21 -20.24 -12.67
C GLY A 72 -1.98 -21.74 -12.90
N ARG A 73 -3.01 -22.45 -13.37
CA ARG A 73 -2.84 -23.84 -13.86
C ARG A 73 -1.80 -23.81 -14.99
N LEU A 74 -0.93 -24.82 -15.10
CA LEU A 74 0.21 -24.88 -16.04
C LEU A 74 -0.10 -24.43 -17.50
N LEU A 75 -1.34 -24.57 -17.96
CA LEU A 75 -1.82 -24.16 -19.30
C LEU A 75 -2.08 -22.65 -19.45
N GLU A 76 -2.60 -21.97 -18.42
CA GLU A 76 -2.97 -20.54 -18.43
C GLU A 76 -1.74 -19.63 -18.59
N GLN A 77 -0.54 -20.16 -18.29
CA GLN A 77 0.71 -19.45 -18.49
C GLN A 77 1.09 -19.33 -19.98
N TYR A 78 0.68 -20.30 -20.80
CA TYR A 78 0.99 -20.35 -22.23
C TYR A 78 -0.16 -19.87 -23.12
N VAL A 79 -1.41 -20.09 -22.69
CA VAL A 79 -2.61 -19.65 -23.41
C VAL A 79 -3.34 -18.61 -22.57
N ASN A 80 -3.14 -17.34 -22.90
CA ASN A 80 -3.81 -16.20 -22.29
C ASN A 80 -3.94 -15.05 -23.30
N ASP A 81 -4.76 -14.08 -22.93
CA ASP A 81 -5.13 -12.89 -23.71
C ASP A 81 -4.06 -11.78 -23.73
N ARG A 82 -3.08 -11.82 -22.82
CA ARG A 82 -2.07 -10.77 -22.61
C ARG A 82 -1.36 -10.26 -23.86
N PRO A 83 -1.01 -11.11 -24.86
CA PRO A 83 -0.38 -10.62 -26.09
C PRO A 83 -1.30 -9.74 -26.95
N TYR A 84 -2.60 -9.87 -26.75
CA TYR A 84 -3.63 -9.32 -27.64
C TYR A 84 -4.40 -8.18 -26.98
N ALA A 85 -4.64 -8.26 -25.67
CA ALA A 85 -5.35 -7.27 -24.88
C ALA A 85 -4.50 -6.01 -24.60
N ALA A 86 -5.08 -4.84 -24.84
CA ALA A 86 -4.51 -3.51 -24.57
C ALA A 86 -4.41 -3.23 -23.06
N SER A 87 -3.49 -3.94 -22.42
CA SER A 87 -3.19 -3.95 -20.98
C SER A 87 -2.07 -2.95 -20.62
N SER A 88 -1.48 -3.10 -19.43
CA SER A 88 -0.29 -2.34 -19.01
C SER A 88 0.89 -2.42 -19.99
N PHE A 89 0.99 -3.46 -20.82
CA PHE A 89 2.03 -3.55 -21.85
C PHE A 89 1.92 -2.43 -22.90
N LEU A 90 0.70 -2.01 -23.24
CA LEU A 90 0.50 -0.90 -24.16
C LEU A 90 0.90 0.43 -23.51
N SER A 91 0.62 0.64 -22.21
CA SER A 91 1.14 1.80 -21.46
C SER A 91 2.66 1.87 -21.48
N VAL A 92 3.34 0.74 -21.26
CA VAL A 92 4.82 0.69 -21.33
C VAL A 92 5.32 1.00 -22.74
N ALA A 93 4.67 0.48 -23.77
CA ALA A 93 5.01 0.79 -25.15
C ALA A 93 4.82 2.28 -25.48
N ILE A 94 3.73 2.92 -25.02
CA ILE A 94 3.50 4.36 -25.15
C ILE A 94 4.65 5.14 -24.50
N ALA A 95 4.99 4.82 -23.25
CA ALA A 95 6.06 5.51 -22.54
C ALA A 95 7.42 5.37 -23.22
N GLN A 96 7.75 4.18 -23.75
CA GLN A 96 9.04 3.97 -24.40
C GLN A 96 9.12 4.57 -25.81
N VAL A 97 8.05 4.44 -26.61
CA VAL A 97 8.04 4.83 -28.02
C VAL A 97 7.71 6.31 -28.20
N PHE A 98 6.84 6.85 -27.34
CA PHE A 98 6.36 8.23 -27.39
C PHE A 98 6.82 9.08 -26.19
N ASP A 99 7.91 8.71 -25.49
CA ASP A 99 8.45 9.42 -24.30
C ASP A 99 8.46 10.96 -24.44
N ALA A 100 8.96 11.47 -25.57
CA ALA A 100 9.02 12.90 -25.80
C ALA A 100 7.63 13.55 -25.85
N ALA A 101 6.70 12.94 -26.57
CA ALA A 101 5.32 13.42 -26.70
C ALA A 101 4.55 13.28 -25.38
N LEU A 102 4.76 12.18 -24.65
CA LEU A 102 4.19 11.93 -23.33
C LEU A 102 4.67 12.99 -22.32
N GLY A 103 5.93 13.41 -22.41
CA GLY A 103 6.48 14.51 -21.62
C GLY A 103 6.20 15.91 -22.17
N GLY A 104 5.28 16.09 -23.13
CA GLY A 104 4.91 17.41 -23.66
C GLY A 104 5.96 18.08 -24.57
N ARG A 105 6.97 17.35 -25.06
CA ARG A 105 8.09 17.93 -25.82
C ARG A 105 7.99 17.62 -27.32
N ALA A 106 7.89 18.68 -28.14
CA ALA A 106 8.09 18.60 -29.59
C ALA A 106 9.12 19.63 -30.08
N LYS A 107 10.37 19.20 -30.26
CA LYS A 107 11.51 20.10 -30.58
C LYS A 107 11.28 20.95 -31.84
N GLU A 108 10.64 20.39 -32.85
CA GLU A 108 10.44 21.03 -34.16
C GLU A 108 9.12 21.83 -34.24
N ARG A 109 8.24 21.66 -33.26
CA ARG A 109 6.91 22.29 -33.15
C ARG A 109 6.54 22.57 -31.68
N PRO A 110 7.30 23.40 -30.95
CA PRO A 110 7.08 23.61 -29.52
C PRO A 110 5.74 24.27 -29.23
N GLU A 111 5.32 25.23 -30.06
CA GLU A 111 4.01 25.89 -29.92
C GLU A 111 2.85 24.91 -30.09
N LEU A 112 2.96 23.97 -31.04
CA LEU A 112 1.93 22.98 -31.27
C LEU A 112 1.81 21.97 -30.13
N ALA A 113 2.91 21.63 -29.45
CA ALA A 113 2.86 20.73 -28.28
C ALA A 113 1.99 21.29 -27.15
N GLU A 114 1.94 22.62 -27.01
CA GLU A 114 1.13 23.35 -26.02
C GLU A 114 -0.28 23.67 -26.53
N THR A 115 -0.59 23.36 -27.78
CA THR A 115 -1.85 23.73 -28.42
C THR A 115 -2.86 22.56 -28.36
N PRO A 116 -4.08 22.79 -27.85
CA PRO A 116 -5.16 21.82 -27.99
C PRO A 116 -5.53 21.60 -29.46
N ILE A 117 -5.51 20.35 -29.92
CA ILE A 117 -5.84 19.97 -31.30
C ILE A 117 -6.92 18.88 -31.32
N PRO A 118 -7.72 18.77 -32.40
CA PRO A 118 -8.68 17.67 -32.53
C PRO A 118 -7.94 16.34 -32.63
N LEU A 119 -8.19 15.46 -31.66
CA LEU A 119 -7.58 14.14 -31.55
C LEU A 119 -8.66 13.08 -31.45
N ARG A 120 -8.42 11.96 -32.15
CA ARG A 120 -9.22 10.75 -32.08
C ARG A 120 -8.30 9.56 -31.81
N ALA A 121 -8.45 8.92 -30.67
CA ALA A 121 -7.72 7.70 -30.32
C ALA A 121 -8.63 6.48 -30.39
N VAL A 122 -8.14 5.39 -30.98
CA VAL A 122 -8.85 4.10 -31.03
C VAL A 122 -7.99 3.01 -30.41
N VAL A 123 -8.57 2.28 -29.46
CA VAL A 123 -7.98 1.10 -28.82
C VAL A 123 -8.89 -0.09 -29.11
N THR A 124 -8.38 -1.10 -29.81
CA THR A 124 -9.24 -2.15 -30.38
C THR A 124 -9.69 -3.20 -29.36
N VAL A 125 -8.81 -3.64 -28.46
CA VAL A 125 -9.09 -4.75 -27.52
C VAL A 125 -8.77 -4.29 -26.10
N LEU A 126 -9.59 -3.40 -25.54
CA LEU A 126 -9.39 -2.87 -24.19
C LEU A 126 -10.15 -3.72 -23.16
N PRO A 127 -9.46 -4.44 -22.24
CA PRO A 127 -10.13 -5.09 -21.12
C PRO A 127 -10.79 -4.04 -20.24
N CYS A 128 -12.08 -4.21 -19.96
CA CYS A 128 -12.82 -3.31 -19.08
C CYS A 128 -13.58 -4.13 -18.04
N ARG A 129 -12.89 -4.51 -16.96
CA ARG A 129 -13.48 -5.31 -15.86
C ARG A 129 -14.51 -4.52 -15.05
N GLY A 130 -14.54 -3.19 -15.19
CA GLY A 130 -15.53 -2.31 -14.56
C GLY A 130 -16.81 -2.08 -15.39
N GLY A 131 -16.89 -2.62 -16.61
CA GLY A 131 -18.00 -2.36 -17.53
C GLY A 131 -17.97 -0.97 -18.19
N GLU A 132 -18.84 -0.79 -19.19
CA GLU A 132 -18.86 0.43 -20.02
C GLU A 132 -19.10 1.71 -19.19
N ASP A 133 -20.00 1.66 -18.20
CA ASP A 133 -20.28 2.80 -17.33
C ASP A 133 -19.03 3.30 -16.61
N PHE A 134 -18.18 2.39 -16.13
CA PHE A 134 -16.93 2.76 -15.48
C PHE A 134 -15.96 3.38 -16.48
N LEU A 135 -15.88 2.84 -17.70
CA LEU A 135 -15.06 3.41 -18.76
C LEU A 135 -15.47 4.85 -19.08
N ARG A 136 -16.78 5.12 -19.19
CA ARG A 136 -17.32 6.46 -19.41
C ARG A 136 -16.97 7.41 -18.29
N ARG A 137 -17.17 7.01 -17.03
CA ARG A 137 -16.80 7.82 -15.85
C ARG A 137 -15.30 8.13 -15.74
N LEU A 138 -14.43 7.36 -16.40
CA LEU A 138 -13.00 7.66 -16.45
C LEU A 138 -12.59 8.66 -17.53
N PHE A 139 -13.26 8.67 -18.69
CA PHE A 139 -12.83 9.48 -19.83
C PHE A 139 -13.73 10.70 -20.09
N GLU A 140 -15.04 10.61 -19.86
CA GLU A 140 -15.95 11.75 -20.12
C GLU A 140 -15.61 12.99 -19.27
N PRO A 141 -15.23 12.89 -17.97
CA PRO A 141 -14.79 14.05 -17.18
C PRO A 141 -13.53 14.74 -17.73
N LEU A 142 -12.71 14.04 -18.51
CA LEU A 142 -11.50 14.57 -19.16
C LEU A 142 -11.80 15.31 -20.48
N GLY A 143 -13.08 15.46 -20.83
CA GLY A 143 -13.52 16.17 -22.03
C GLY A 143 -13.60 15.31 -23.30
N TYR A 144 -13.54 13.98 -23.16
CA TYR A 144 -13.72 13.08 -24.30
C TYR A 144 -15.17 12.80 -24.61
N ARG A 145 -15.50 12.75 -25.90
CA ARG A 145 -16.62 11.95 -26.40
C ARG A 145 -16.16 10.50 -26.49
N VAL A 146 -16.85 9.62 -25.76
CA VAL A 146 -16.51 8.20 -25.66
C VAL A 146 -17.50 7.37 -26.48
N THR A 147 -16.98 6.62 -27.44
CA THR A 147 -17.72 5.55 -28.13
C THR A 147 -17.10 4.21 -27.79
N ALA A 148 -17.86 3.32 -27.15
CA ALA A 148 -17.42 1.99 -26.77
C ALA A 148 -18.35 0.95 -27.39
N SER A 149 -17.78 -0.08 -28.01
CA SER A 149 -18.52 -1.24 -28.51
C SER A 149 -17.91 -2.50 -27.90
N ARG A 150 -18.71 -3.25 -27.15
CA ARG A 150 -18.29 -4.53 -26.59
C ARG A 150 -18.04 -5.54 -27.70
N LEU A 151 -17.00 -6.35 -27.55
CA LEU A 151 -16.64 -7.40 -28.50
C LEU A 151 -17.29 -8.72 -28.07
N PRO A 152 -17.88 -9.51 -28.99
CA PRO A 152 -18.40 -10.83 -28.67
C PRO A 152 -17.24 -11.78 -28.29
N LEU A 153 -17.54 -12.84 -27.53
CA LEU A 153 -16.53 -13.88 -27.25
C LEU A 153 -16.13 -14.62 -28.53
N ASP A 154 -17.11 -14.90 -29.40
CA ASP A 154 -16.90 -15.52 -30.70
C ASP A 154 -18.04 -15.11 -31.65
N GLU A 155 -17.70 -14.61 -32.84
CA GLU A 155 -18.68 -14.22 -33.86
C GLU A 155 -19.43 -15.42 -34.46
N CYS A 156 -18.82 -16.62 -34.43
CA CYS A 156 -19.42 -17.86 -34.92
C CYS A 156 -20.34 -18.52 -33.90
N PHE A 157 -20.21 -18.19 -32.60
CA PHE A 157 -21.00 -18.76 -31.50
C PHE A 157 -21.61 -17.65 -30.61
N PRO A 158 -22.62 -16.90 -31.10
CA PRO A 158 -23.22 -15.79 -30.37
C PRO A 158 -23.82 -16.19 -29.01
N GLU A 159 -24.22 -17.46 -28.85
CA GLU A 159 -24.76 -17.99 -27.61
C GLU A 159 -23.76 -18.00 -26.44
N TRP A 160 -22.46 -17.88 -26.71
CA TRP A 160 -21.45 -17.73 -25.64
C TRP A 160 -21.50 -16.34 -25.00
N GLY A 161 -22.12 -15.38 -25.66
CA GLY A 161 -22.34 -14.04 -25.17
C GLY A 161 -21.15 -13.10 -25.38
N GLU A 162 -21.18 -12.01 -24.63
CA GLU A 162 -20.24 -10.90 -24.79
C GLU A 162 -18.97 -11.08 -23.97
N SER A 163 -17.84 -10.61 -24.50
CA SER A 163 -16.57 -10.65 -23.80
C SER A 163 -16.42 -9.48 -22.80
N SER A 164 -15.34 -9.50 -22.01
CA SER A 164 -14.92 -8.36 -21.19
C SER A 164 -14.16 -7.27 -21.95
N TYR A 165 -14.05 -7.39 -23.28
CA TYR A 165 -13.26 -6.51 -24.14
C TYR A 165 -14.12 -5.52 -24.90
N PHE A 166 -13.59 -4.32 -25.08
CA PHE A 166 -14.23 -3.25 -25.82
C PHE A 166 -13.29 -2.70 -26.89
N ARG A 167 -13.85 -2.36 -28.05
CA ARG A 167 -13.26 -1.37 -28.95
C ARG A 167 -13.70 0.00 -28.45
N VAL A 168 -12.71 0.86 -28.18
CA VAL A 168 -12.93 2.15 -27.52
C VAL A 168 -12.37 3.25 -28.39
N GLU A 169 -13.17 4.27 -28.58
CA GLU A 169 -12.86 5.44 -29.38
C GLU A 169 -13.08 6.69 -28.54
N LEU A 170 -12.02 7.49 -28.45
CA LEU A 170 -11.95 8.71 -27.64
C LEU A 170 -11.71 9.89 -28.58
N GLU A 171 -12.66 10.82 -28.63
CA GLU A 171 -12.56 12.03 -29.44
C GLU A 171 -12.57 13.27 -28.54
N GLY A 172 -11.68 14.22 -28.79
CA GLY A 172 -11.64 15.47 -28.04
C GLY A 172 -10.68 16.49 -28.62
N THR A 173 -10.75 17.73 -28.13
CA THR A 173 -9.78 18.78 -28.46
C THR A 173 -8.91 19.06 -27.25
N LEU A 174 -7.68 18.57 -27.29
CA LEU A 174 -6.74 18.59 -26.17
C LEU A 174 -5.30 18.51 -26.66
N ARG A 175 -4.34 18.70 -25.77
CA ARG A 175 -2.93 18.55 -26.12
C ARG A 175 -2.58 17.07 -26.27
N LEU A 176 -1.68 16.74 -27.19
CA LEU A 176 -1.29 15.33 -27.41
C LEU A 176 -0.72 14.67 -26.15
N HIS A 177 0.02 15.41 -25.33
CA HIS A 177 0.58 14.88 -24.08
C HIS A 177 -0.51 14.44 -23.10
N GLN A 178 -1.62 15.18 -23.01
CA GLN A 178 -2.76 14.84 -22.16
C GLN A 178 -3.38 13.53 -22.61
N LEU A 179 -3.63 13.37 -23.92
CA LEU A 179 -4.12 12.11 -24.48
C LEU A 179 -3.23 10.92 -24.10
N LEU A 180 -1.92 11.05 -24.31
CA LEU A 180 -0.98 9.97 -24.00
C LEU A 180 -0.92 9.66 -22.50
N SER A 181 -0.94 10.69 -21.64
CA SER A 181 -0.95 10.53 -20.18
C SER A 181 -2.23 9.87 -19.68
N HIS A 182 -3.40 10.28 -20.20
CA HIS A 182 -4.69 9.66 -19.85
C HIS A 182 -4.69 8.18 -20.23
N LEU A 183 -4.26 7.83 -21.45
CA LEU A 183 -4.17 6.43 -21.89
C LEU A 183 -3.17 5.63 -21.03
N TYR A 184 -2.00 6.22 -20.75
CA TYR A 184 -0.95 5.60 -19.94
C TYR A 184 -1.47 5.18 -18.55
N VAL A 185 -2.19 6.08 -17.87
CA VAL A 185 -2.71 5.85 -16.51
C VAL A 185 -3.99 5.00 -16.51
N LEU A 186 -4.93 5.25 -17.42
CA LEU A 186 -6.28 4.67 -17.34
C LEU A 186 -6.38 3.27 -17.95
N MET A 187 -5.50 2.87 -18.88
CA MET A 187 -5.50 1.49 -19.41
C MET A 187 -5.27 0.44 -18.30
N PRO A 188 -4.25 0.55 -17.42
CA PRO A 188 -4.09 -0.37 -16.29
C PRO A 188 -5.25 -0.34 -15.29
N VAL A 189 -5.93 0.80 -15.13
CA VAL A 189 -7.09 0.96 -14.24
C VAL A 189 -8.30 0.18 -14.76
N LEU A 190 -8.51 0.18 -16.07
CA LEU A 190 -9.58 -0.56 -16.74
C LEU A 190 -9.34 -2.07 -16.73
N ASP A 191 -8.09 -2.47 -16.95
CA ASP A 191 -7.66 -3.87 -16.92
C ASP A 191 -7.75 -4.45 -15.50
N ASN A 192 -7.35 -3.69 -14.48
CA ASN A 192 -7.36 -4.09 -13.07
C ASN A 192 -6.58 -5.40 -12.79
N ASP A 193 -5.57 -5.70 -13.62
CA ASP A 193 -4.74 -6.90 -13.54
C ASP A 193 -3.28 -6.62 -13.94
N LYS A 194 -2.55 -5.85 -13.12
CA LYS A 194 -1.11 -5.64 -13.31
C LYS A 194 -0.32 -6.92 -12.98
N HIS A 195 0.46 -7.40 -13.94
CA HIS A 195 1.21 -8.66 -13.88
C HIS A 195 2.65 -8.54 -13.32
N TYR A 196 3.02 -7.37 -12.80
CA TYR A 196 4.28 -7.10 -12.12
C TYR A 196 4.04 -6.54 -10.71
N TRP A 197 5.08 -6.53 -9.88
CA TRP A 197 5.02 -6.00 -8.52
C TRP A 197 4.94 -4.46 -8.54
N VAL A 198 3.97 -3.89 -7.84
CA VAL A 198 3.72 -2.44 -7.76
C VAL A 198 4.37 -1.93 -6.46
N GLY A 199 5.36 -1.04 -6.55
CA GLY A 199 6.02 -0.40 -5.41
C GLY A 199 5.89 1.12 -5.44
N ASP A 200 6.67 1.82 -4.61
CA ASP A 200 6.63 3.28 -4.45
C ASP A 200 6.94 4.04 -5.76
N ASP A 201 7.70 3.42 -6.65
CA ASP A 201 7.99 3.94 -7.99
C ASP A 201 6.72 4.09 -8.85
N GLU A 202 5.69 3.28 -8.60
CA GLU A 202 4.40 3.38 -9.30
C GLU A 202 3.55 4.55 -8.79
N VAL A 203 3.70 4.95 -7.52
CA VAL A 203 3.06 6.16 -6.99
C VAL A 203 3.64 7.39 -7.69
N ALA A 204 4.97 7.51 -7.73
CA ALA A 204 5.63 8.61 -8.42
C ALA A 204 5.27 8.68 -9.93
N LYS A 205 5.10 7.53 -10.59
CA LYS A 205 4.61 7.48 -12.00
C LYS A 205 3.16 7.92 -12.11
N LEU A 206 2.28 7.47 -11.21
CA LEU A 206 0.88 7.88 -11.19
C LEU A 206 0.76 9.38 -11.04
N LEU A 207 1.48 9.98 -10.08
CA LEU A 207 1.46 11.42 -9.83
C LEU A 207 2.03 12.21 -11.00
N ARG A 208 3.18 11.79 -11.55
CA ARG A 208 3.81 12.45 -12.71
C ARG A 208 2.91 12.46 -13.94
N HIS A 209 2.26 11.34 -14.25
CA HIS A 209 1.38 11.25 -15.43
C HIS A 209 -0.05 11.69 -15.13
N GLY A 210 -0.40 11.83 -13.85
CA GLY A 210 -1.66 12.36 -13.33
C GLY A 210 -1.68 13.87 -13.17
N GLU A 211 -0.52 14.53 -13.22
CA GLU A 211 -0.37 15.96 -12.99
C GLU A 211 -1.27 16.79 -13.93
N GLY A 212 -2.04 17.72 -13.34
CA GLY A 212 -2.90 18.65 -14.05
C GLY A 212 -4.30 18.14 -14.37
N TRP A 213 -4.66 16.92 -13.94
CA TRP A 213 -5.99 16.34 -14.20
C TRP A 213 -6.46 15.34 -13.13
N LEU A 214 -5.57 14.57 -12.53
CA LEU A 214 -5.95 13.50 -11.59
C LEU A 214 -6.46 14.07 -10.27
N GLU A 215 -5.90 15.18 -9.81
CA GLU A 215 -6.26 15.86 -8.57
C GLU A 215 -7.73 16.33 -8.55
N THR A 216 -8.25 16.76 -9.71
CA THR A 216 -9.63 17.22 -9.90
C THR A 216 -10.56 16.15 -10.46
N HIS A 217 -10.05 14.94 -10.77
CA HIS A 217 -10.84 13.90 -11.39
C HIS A 217 -11.87 13.32 -10.41
N PRO A 218 -13.17 13.19 -10.77
CA PRO A 218 -14.19 12.67 -9.86
C PRO A 218 -13.94 11.22 -9.41
N GLU A 219 -13.29 10.43 -10.27
CA GLU A 219 -12.92 9.04 -9.97
C GLU A 219 -11.48 8.89 -9.44
N ARG A 220 -10.83 9.95 -8.92
CA ARG A 220 -9.41 9.93 -8.49
C ARG A 220 -9.08 8.78 -7.51
N GLU A 221 -10.00 8.48 -6.58
CA GLU A 221 -9.85 7.36 -5.63
C GLU A 221 -9.90 6.00 -6.32
N ALA A 222 -10.84 5.82 -7.25
CA ALA A 222 -10.98 4.58 -8.00
C ALA A 222 -9.78 4.35 -8.94
N ILE A 223 -9.27 5.43 -9.54
CA ILE A 223 -8.06 5.45 -10.36
C ILE A 223 -6.85 5.03 -9.51
N ALA A 224 -6.58 5.74 -8.41
CA ALA A 224 -5.45 5.43 -7.53
C ALA A 224 -5.53 3.99 -7.00
N ARG A 225 -6.73 3.57 -6.53
CA ARG A 225 -6.96 2.22 -6.01
C ARG A 225 -6.64 1.13 -7.03
N ARG A 226 -7.16 1.23 -8.26
CA ARG A 226 -6.92 0.19 -9.28
C ARG A 226 -5.52 0.27 -9.87
N TYR A 227 -5.00 1.48 -10.10
CA TYR A 227 -3.65 1.67 -10.63
C TYR A 227 -2.58 1.08 -9.69
N LEU A 228 -2.79 1.18 -8.38
CA LEU A 228 -1.87 0.69 -7.35
C LEU A 228 -2.27 -0.69 -6.81
N LYS A 229 -3.05 -1.45 -7.59
CA LYS A 229 -3.44 -2.85 -7.30
C LYS A 229 -4.06 -3.03 -5.91
N HIS A 230 -4.90 -2.08 -5.49
CA HIS A 230 -5.63 -2.04 -4.22
C HIS A 230 -4.72 -2.05 -2.97
N ARG A 231 -3.42 -1.74 -3.11
CA ARG A 231 -2.50 -1.63 -1.98
C ARG A 231 -2.79 -0.36 -1.19
N ARG A 232 -3.46 -0.51 -0.05
CA ARG A 232 -3.98 0.60 0.76
C ARG A 232 -2.91 1.65 1.10
N SER A 233 -1.68 1.25 1.42
CA SER A 233 -0.57 2.18 1.72
C SER A 233 -0.22 3.07 0.53
N LEU A 234 0.01 2.49 -0.64
CA LEU A 234 0.34 3.25 -1.86
C LEU A 234 -0.82 4.13 -2.31
N VAL A 235 -2.06 3.64 -2.17
CA VAL A 235 -3.26 4.40 -2.52
C VAL A 235 -3.43 5.60 -1.60
N ALA A 236 -3.19 5.42 -0.30
CA ALA A 236 -3.19 6.51 0.66
C ALA A 236 -2.10 7.54 0.36
N ASP A 237 -0.88 7.09 0.06
CA ASP A 237 0.24 7.97 -0.30
C ASP A 237 -0.03 8.76 -1.59
N ALA A 238 -0.57 8.11 -2.63
CA ALA A 238 -0.97 8.80 -3.85
C ALA A 238 -2.10 9.80 -3.59
N LEU A 239 -3.12 9.44 -2.81
CA LEU A 239 -4.25 10.33 -2.55
C LEU A 239 -3.88 11.50 -1.64
N SER A 240 -3.01 11.30 -0.65
CA SER A 240 -2.52 12.37 0.22
C SER A 240 -1.70 13.40 -0.56
N GLN A 241 -0.90 12.95 -1.53
CA GLN A 241 -0.15 13.83 -2.43
C GLN A 241 -1.04 14.51 -3.49
N LEU A 242 -2.23 13.97 -3.79
CA LEU A 242 -3.21 14.56 -4.71
C LEU A 242 -4.20 15.51 -4.02
N SER A 243 -4.33 15.44 -2.70
CA SER A 243 -5.13 16.35 -1.90
C SER A 243 -4.25 17.44 -1.30
N ASP A 244 -4.44 18.70 -1.69
CA ASP A 244 -4.13 19.80 -0.76
C ASP A 244 -4.93 19.53 0.52
N ALA A 245 -4.22 19.39 1.64
CA ALA A 245 -4.64 19.06 3.01
C ALA A 245 -6.16 19.08 3.28
N ASP A 246 -6.75 17.94 3.71
CA ASP A 246 -7.75 17.85 4.80
C ASP A 246 -8.56 16.54 4.90
N ASP A 247 -8.06 15.38 4.47
CA ASP A 247 -8.63 14.09 4.92
C ASP A 247 -7.58 13.25 5.67
N PRO A 248 -7.66 13.13 7.02
CA PRO A 248 -6.66 12.39 7.79
C PRO A 248 -6.77 10.90 7.51
N HIS A 249 -5.64 10.26 7.18
CA HIS A 249 -5.52 8.81 7.15
C HIS A 249 -5.89 8.20 8.52
N PRO A 250 -6.42 6.96 8.61
CA PRO A 250 -6.64 6.28 9.89
C PRO A 250 -5.39 6.25 10.78
N ASP A 251 -4.21 6.03 10.17
CA ASP A 251 -2.91 6.13 10.86
C ASP A 251 -2.46 7.60 11.13
N ASP A 252 -2.98 8.61 10.42
CA ASP A 252 -2.76 10.02 10.79
C ASP A 252 -3.63 10.39 11.99
N THR A 253 -4.86 9.88 12.06
CA THR A 253 -5.63 9.92 13.31
C THR A 253 -4.88 9.20 14.41
N ALA A 254 -4.38 7.96 14.21
CA ALA A 254 -3.63 7.21 15.21
C ALA A 254 -2.33 7.91 15.65
N ALA A 255 -1.62 8.57 14.74
CA ALA A 255 -0.43 9.36 15.07
C ALA A 255 -0.78 10.66 15.81
N ALA A 256 -1.84 11.37 15.41
CA ALA A 256 -2.33 12.57 16.11
C ALA A 256 -2.87 12.22 17.51
N LEU A 257 -3.52 11.07 17.61
CA LEU A 257 -4.00 10.42 18.81
C LEU A 257 -2.85 10.05 19.77
N ALA A 258 -1.84 9.34 19.28
CA ALA A 258 -0.63 9.04 20.05
C ALA A 258 0.08 10.32 20.50
N ALA A 259 0.07 11.38 19.69
CA ALA A 259 0.61 12.68 20.07
C ALA A 259 -0.21 13.39 21.17
N GLU A 260 -1.53 13.19 21.23
CA GLU A 260 -2.40 13.70 22.30
C GLU A 260 -2.08 13.02 23.65
N GLU A 261 -1.94 11.69 23.66
CA GLU A 261 -1.55 10.96 24.88
C GLU A 261 -0.10 11.26 25.28
N GLU A 262 0.84 11.30 24.33
CA GLU A 262 2.22 11.68 24.60
C GLU A 262 2.30 13.10 25.17
N ALA A 263 1.46 14.05 24.73
CA ALA A 263 1.42 15.40 25.29
C ALA A 263 1.00 15.44 26.76
N ILE A 264 0.05 14.59 27.17
CA ILE A 264 -0.36 14.45 28.58
C ILE A 264 0.77 13.82 29.40
N GLU A 265 1.36 12.74 28.88
CA GLU A 265 2.41 11.95 29.54
C GLU A 265 3.78 12.65 29.61
N ARG A 266 4.04 13.62 28.73
CA ARG A 266 5.36 14.27 28.56
C ARG A 266 5.88 14.91 29.83
N THR A 267 5.00 15.47 30.64
CA THR A 267 5.35 16.15 31.90
C THR A 267 6.07 15.25 32.90
N ILE A 268 5.82 13.93 32.85
CA ILE A 268 6.44 12.94 33.72
C ILE A 268 7.24 11.88 32.97
N SER A 269 7.53 12.10 31.67
CA SER A 269 8.24 11.15 30.79
C SER A 269 7.72 9.70 30.89
N LEU A 270 6.40 9.51 31.04
CA LEU A 270 5.82 8.21 31.37
C LEU A 270 6.12 7.14 30.30
N ASN A 271 6.05 7.50 29.02
CA ASN A 271 6.40 6.62 27.91
C ASN A 271 7.84 6.07 28.03
N GLU A 272 8.81 6.92 28.40
CA GLU A 272 10.19 6.50 28.59
C GLU A 272 10.33 5.56 29.80
N GLN A 273 9.67 5.90 30.92
CA GLN A 273 9.64 5.04 32.11
C GLN A 273 9.02 3.67 31.82
N ARG A 274 7.94 3.64 31.02
CA ARG A 274 7.26 2.43 30.56
C ARG A 274 8.21 1.55 29.75
N LEU A 275 8.82 2.09 28.70
CA LEU A 275 9.77 1.35 27.86
C LEU A 275 10.99 0.86 28.64
N ARG A 276 11.50 1.68 29.58
CA ARG A 276 12.59 1.29 30.48
C ARG A 276 12.20 0.11 31.38
N GLY A 277 11.04 0.19 32.02
CA GLY A 277 10.52 -0.87 32.89
C GLY A 277 10.34 -2.19 32.15
N VAL A 278 9.78 -2.14 30.94
CA VAL A 278 9.64 -3.32 30.07
C VAL A 278 11.01 -3.90 29.70
N LEU A 279 11.96 -3.06 29.29
CA LEU A 279 13.33 -3.49 28.97
C LEU A 279 14.01 -4.16 30.17
N ASP A 280 13.90 -3.58 31.36
CA ASP A 280 14.55 -4.10 32.57
C ASP A 280 14.01 -5.49 32.94
N VAL A 281 12.70 -5.72 32.79
CA VAL A 281 12.10 -7.05 32.97
C VAL A 281 12.61 -8.04 31.93
N LEU A 282 12.65 -7.65 30.65
CA LEU A 282 13.14 -8.51 29.57
C LEU A 282 14.62 -8.88 29.76
N LYS A 283 15.44 -7.94 30.27
CA LYS A 283 16.84 -8.21 30.62
C LYS A 283 16.92 -9.17 31.81
N ALA A 284 16.19 -8.90 32.88
CA ALA A 284 16.21 -9.68 34.11
C ALA A 284 15.75 -11.14 33.90
N CYS A 285 14.82 -11.40 32.97
CA CYS A 285 14.37 -12.76 32.66
C CYS A 285 15.40 -13.57 31.84
N GLY A 286 16.48 -12.95 31.36
CA GLY A 286 17.55 -13.64 30.64
C GLY A 286 17.24 -14.03 29.19
N ALA A 287 16.10 -13.58 28.64
CA ALA A 287 15.69 -13.92 27.28
C ALA A 287 16.71 -13.41 26.24
N GLN A 288 17.00 -14.25 25.25
CA GLN A 288 17.79 -13.95 24.06
C GLN A 288 16.91 -13.70 22.83
N SER A 289 15.71 -14.29 22.80
CA SER A 289 14.74 -14.08 21.72
C SER A 289 13.49 -13.36 22.21
N VAL A 290 13.19 -12.20 21.62
CA VAL A 290 12.11 -11.31 22.05
C VAL A 290 11.18 -10.94 20.90
N LEU A 291 9.88 -11.02 21.17
CA LEU A 291 8.83 -10.43 20.35
C LEU A 291 8.43 -9.07 20.93
N ASP A 292 8.24 -8.08 20.07
CA ASP A 292 7.58 -6.81 20.37
C ASP A 292 6.28 -6.77 19.55
N LEU A 293 5.16 -7.00 20.21
CA LEU A 293 3.85 -7.21 19.59
C LEU A 293 3.03 -5.94 19.69
N GLY A 294 2.74 -5.31 18.56
CA GLY A 294 2.30 -3.91 18.49
C GLY A 294 3.50 -2.98 18.66
N CYS A 295 4.56 -3.20 17.88
CA CYS A 295 5.85 -2.53 18.12
C CYS A 295 5.87 -1.02 17.85
N GLY A 296 4.79 -0.47 17.25
CA GLY A 296 4.69 0.95 16.98
C GLY A 296 5.85 1.43 16.10
N GLU A 297 6.29 2.66 16.31
CA GLU A 297 7.44 3.27 15.62
C GLU A 297 8.81 2.69 16.04
N GLY A 298 8.84 1.53 16.72
CA GLY A 298 10.06 0.79 17.02
C GLY A 298 10.91 1.37 18.16
N ARG A 299 10.33 2.15 19.08
CA ARG A 299 11.07 2.73 20.22
C ARG A 299 11.65 1.64 21.13
N LEU A 300 10.86 0.63 21.49
CA LEU A 300 11.34 -0.53 22.26
C LEU A 300 12.37 -1.34 21.47
N LEU A 301 12.10 -1.61 20.19
CA LEU A 301 13.04 -2.30 19.29
C LEU A 301 14.42 -1.66 19.27
N ARG A 302 14.50 -0.33 19.24
CA ARG A 302 15.77 0.41 19.27
C ARG A 302 16.53 0.16 20.58
N MET A 303 15.82 0.14 21.70
CA MET A 303 16.39 -0.17 23.02
C MET A 303 16.89 -1.62 23.08
N LEU A 304 16.08 -2.58 22.61
CA LEU A 304 16.46 -4.00 22.55
C LEU A 304 17.69 -4.23 21.66
N LEU A 305 17.78 -3.56 20.51
CA LEU A 305 18.89 -3.72 19.58
C LEU A 305 20.25 -3.27 20.17
N SER A 306 20.21 -2.30 21.09
CA SER A 306 21.39 -1.78 21.79
C SER A 306 21.98 -2.76 22.81
N GLU A 307 21.17 -3.69 23.31
CA GLU A 307 21.56 -4.69 24.30
C GLU A 307 22.10 -5.94 23.62
N ARG A 308 23.31 -6.39 23.99
CA ARG A 308 23.93 -7.57 23.36
C ARG A 308 23.25 -8.89 23.69
N GLN A 309 22.47 -8.93 24.77
CA GLN A 309 21.76 -10.13 25.23
C GLN A 309 20.75 -10.65 24.21
N PHE A 310 20.06 -9.75 23.51
CA PHE A 310 18.99 -10.13 22.58
C PHE A 310 19.56 -10.48 21.21
N THR A 311 19.66 -11.77 20.90
CA THR A 311 20.23 -12.27 19.64
C THR A 311 19.17 -12.40 18.54
N LYS A 312 17.89 -12.43 18.90
CA LYS A 312 16.76 -12.50 17.95
C LYS A 312 15.62 -11.60 18.40
N ILE A 313 15.35 -10.54 17.66
CA ILE A 313 14.33 -9.53 17.94
C ILE A 313 13.35 -9.51 16.77
N VAL A 314 12.06 -9.57 17.06
CA VAL A 314 11.01 -9.42 16.04
C VAL A 314 10.00 -8.38 16.52
N GLY A 315 9.88 -7.30 15.75
CA GLY A 315 8.77 -6.37 15.87
C GLY A 315 7.63 -6.78 14.97
N LEU A 316 6.41 -6.81 15.49
CA LEU A 316 5.19 -7.06 14.72
C LEU A 316 4.21 -5.91 14.91
N ASP A 317 3.64 -5.42 13.80
CA ASP A 317 2.55 -4.46 13.83
C ASP A 317 1.52 -4.76 12.73
N VAL A 318 0.28 -4.34 12.97
CA VAL A 318 -0.83 -4.46 12.02
C VAL A 318 -0.80 -3.34 10.98
N SER A 319 -0.21 -2.18 11.30
CA SER A 319 0.02 -1.10 10.34
C SER A 319 1.37 -1.27 9.66
N HIS A 320 1.34 -1.39 8.33
CA HIS A 320 2.56 -1.41 7.53
C HIS A 320 3.31 -0.08 7.57
N ARG A 321 2.58 1.05 7.62
CA ARG A 321 3.14 2.40 7.69
C ARG A 321 3.91 2.63 8.99
N VAL A 322 3.38 2.13 10.10
CA VAL A 322 4.07 2.16 11.40
C VAL A 322 5.36 1.34 11.37
N LEU A 323 5.39 0.22 10.65
CA LEU A 323 6.62 -0.56 10.44
C LEU A 323 7.65 0.14 9.55
N GLU A 324 7.22 0.96 8.59
CA GLU A 324 8.12 1.83 7.81
C GLU A 324 8.75 2.89 8.73
N PHE A 325 7.97 3.57 9.57
CA PHE A 325 8.51 4.49 10.58
C PHE A 325 9.44 3.79 11.57
N ALA A 326 9.12 2.56 11.98
CA ALA A 326 10.01 1.76 12.80
C ALA A 326 11.32 1.45 12.08
N ALA A 327 11.28 1.10 10.79
CA ALA A 327 12.47 0.85 9.98
C ALA A 327 13.34 2.10 9.88
N ASP A 328 12.75 3.26 9.61
CA ASP A 328 13.44 4.54 9.55
C ASP A 328 14.06 4.92 10.89
N ASN A 329 13.29 4.80 11.98
CA ASN A 329 13.78 5.05 13.33
C ASN A 329 14.91 4.10 13.73
N LEU A 330 14.92 2.87 13.23
CA LEU A 330 16.02 1.93 13.45
C LEU A 330 17.20 2.17 12.52
N ASN A 331 17.09 3.06 11.52
CA ASN A 331 17.98 3.15 10.37
C ASN A 331 18.21 1.76 9.74
N TYR A 332 17.14 0.99 9.58
CA TYR A 332 17.17 -0.45 9.31
C TYR A 332 18.04 -0.84 8.11
N ASP A 333 18.01 -0.04 7.03
CA ASP A 333 18.82 -0.30 5.83
C ASP A 333 20.30 0.01 5.98
N ARG A 334 20.65 0.89 6.93
CA ARG A 334 22.02 1.28 7.25
C ARG A 334 22.58 0.52 8.46
N LEU A 335 21.81 -0.40 9.04
CA LEU A 335 22.28 -1.21 10.15
C LEU A 335 23.52 -2.04 9.75
N PRO A 336 24.54 -2.11 10.61
CA PRO A 336 25.62 -3.08 10.47
C PRO A 336 25.08 -4.50 10.34
N THR A 337 25.70 -5.34 9.50
CA THR A 337 25.23 -6.71 9.19
C THR A 337 24.89 -7.52 10.44
N MET A 338 25.74 -7.48 11.46
CA MET A 338 25.51 -8.20 12.72
C MET A 338 24.28 -7.72 13.50
N GLN A 339 23.93 -6.44 13.40
CA GLN A 339 22.69 -5.92 14.01
C GLN A 339 21.49 -6.24 13.14
N LYS A 340 21.61 -6.12 11.81
CA LYS A 340 20.54 -6.41 10.86
C LYS A 340 20.09 -7.88 10.89
N GLU A 341 21.01 -8.81 11.15
CA GLU A 341 20.67 -10.24 11.31
C GLU A 341 19.88 -10.54 12.59
N ARG A 342 20.03 -9.69 13.62
CA ARG A 342 19.37 -9.87 14.92
C ARG A 342 17.93 -9.38 14.94
N ILE A 343 17.53 -8.46 14.05
CA ILE A 343 16.22 -7.80 14.10
C ILE A 343 15.42 -8.01 12.81
N LYS A 344 14.12 -8.29 12.94
CA LYS A 344 13.19 -8.31 11.81
C LYS A 344 11.90 -7.58 12.16
N LEU A 345 11.32 -6.94 11.15
CA LEU A 345 10.00 -6.33 11.21
C LEU A 345 9.02 -7.20 10.43
N LEU A 346 7.89 -7.53 11.05
CA LEU A 346 6.86 -8.39 10.47
C LEU A 346 5.53 -7.65 10.42
N HIS A 347 4.92 -7.63 9.24
CA HIS A 347 3.51 -7.27 9.13
C HIS A 347 2.64 -8.47 9.54
N GLY A 348 1.71 -8.22 10.47
CA GLY A 348 0.84 -9.25 11.01
C GLY A 348 -0.19 -8.70 11.98
N SER A 349 -1.15 -9.52 12.38
CA SER A 349 -2.19 -9.13 13.33
C SER A 349 -2.24 -10.12 14.47
N LEU A 350 -2.38 -9.60 15.69
CA LEU A 350 -2.53 -10.40 16.90
C LEU A 350 -3.90 -11.10 17.01
N MET A 351 -4.76 -10.94 16.00
CA MET A 351 -6.07 -11.58 15.93
C MET A 351 -6.04 -12.96 15.24
N TYR A 352 -4.95 -13.28 14.55
CA TYR A 352 -4.80 -14.53 13.82
C TYR A 352 -3.56 -15.28 14.29
N ARG A 353 -3.65 -16.60 14.29
CA ARG A 353 -2.50 -17.46 14.59
C ARG A 353 -1.42 -17.27 13.53
N ASP A 354 -0.22 -16.99 13.98
CA ASP A 354 0.96 -16.83 13.13
C ASP A 354 2.09 -17.71 13.67
N GLU A 355 2.46 -18.74 12.89
CA GLU A 355 3.52 -19.68 13.28
C GLU A 355 4.89 -19.01 13.41
N ARG A 356 5.09 -17.84 12.79
CA ARG A 356 6.34 -17.08 12.90
C ARG A 356 6.59 -16.53 14.30
N LEU A 357 5.55 -16.46 15.14
CA LEU A 357 5.63 -15.98 16.53
C LEU A 357 5.96 -17.09 17.54
N ALA A 358 5.98 -18.35 17.10
CA ALA A 358 6.30 -19.47 17.98
C ALA A 358 7.81 -19.56 18.27
N GLY A 359 8.15 -20.09 19.45
CA GLY A 359 9.53 -20.41 19.83
C GLY A 359 10.38 -19.23 20.28
N PHE A 360 9.76 -18.11 20.65
CA PHE A 360 10.44 -16.99 21.32
C PHE A 360 10.44 -17.18 22.84
N GLU A 361 11.47 -16.68 23.51
CA GLU A 361 11.62 -16.81 24.97
C GLU A 361 10.82 -15.75 25.72
N ALA A 362 10.72 -14.54 25.15
CA ALA A 362 9.92 -13.47 25.71
C ALA A 362 9.06 -12.73 24.67
N ALA A 363 7.96 -12.15 25.12
CA ALA A 363 7.14 -11.21 24.33
C ALA A 363 6.81 -9.97 25.15
N ALA A 364 6.85 -8.80 24.51
CA ALA A 364 6.37 -7.53 25.04
C ALA A 364 5.09 -7.14 24.31
N VAL A 365 4.11 -6.65 25.07
CA VAL A 365 2.83 -6.10 24.59
C VAL A 365 2.64 -4.78 25.32
N VAL A 366 3.04 -3.69 24.69
CA VAL A 366 3.14 -2.38 25.34
C VAL A 366 2.03 -1.48 24.81
N GLU A 367 1.04 -1.18 25.66
CA GLU A 367 -0.12 -0.34 25.33
C GLU A 367 -0.89 -0.81 24.07
N VAL A 368 -1.32 -2.08 24.06
CA VAL A 368 -1.99 -2.68 22.89
C VAL A 368 -3.40 -3.14 23.20
N ILE A 369 -3.63 -3.68 24.39
CA ILE A 369 -4.86 -4.40 24.69
C ILE A 369 -6.07 -3.48 24.83
N GLU A 370 -5.86 -2.26 25.30
CA GLU A 370 -6.85 -1.19 25.48
C GLU A 370 -7.45 -0.71 24.16
N HIS A 371 -6.78 -0.97 23.04
CA HIS A 371 -7.28 -0.67 21.69
C HIS A 371 -8.11 -1.84 21.11
N LEU A 372 -8.19 -2.98 21.80
CA LEU A 372 -8.95 -4.14 21.35
C LEU A 372 -10.38 -4.10 21.89
N ASP A 373 -11.35 -4.44 21.03
CA ASP A 373 -12.72 -4.69 21.49
C ASP A 373 -12.76 -5.97 22.36
N PRO A 374 -13.65 -6.07 23.37
CA PRO A 374 -13.67 -7.23 24.28
C PRO A 374 -13.73 -8.62 23.61
N PRO A 375 -14.46 -8.84 22.49
CA PRO A 375 -14.43 -10.13 21.79
C PRO A 375 -13.07 -10.46 21.15
N ARG A 376 -12.29 -9.43 20.78
CA ARG A 376 -10.95 -9.56 20.16
C ARG A 376 -9.88 -9.89 21.18
N LEU A 377 -10.04 -9.44 22.43
CA LEU A 377 -9.14 -9.76 23.53
C LEU A 377 -9.03 -11.29 23.76
N ALA A 378 -10.15 -12.01 23.70
CA ALA A 378 -10.16 -13.47 23.83
C ALA A 378 -9.39 -14.18 22.70
N ALA A 379 -9.37 -13.61 21.49
CA ALA A 379 -8.57 -14.14 20.39
C ALA A 379 -7.07 -13.84 20.60
N PHE A 380 -6.75 -12.61 21.00
CA PHE A 380 -5.40 -12.20 21.39
C PHE A 380 -4.80 -13.11 22.48
N GLU A 381 -5.57 -13.41 23.53
CA GLU A 381 -5.15 -14.31 24.61
C GLU A 381 -4.64 -15.66 24.06
N ARG A 382 -5.39 -16.27 23.13
CA ARG A 382 -5.00 -17.55 22.53
C ARG A 382 -3.78 -17.40 21.63
N VAL A 383 -3.74 -16.35 20.79
CA VAL A 383 -2.59 -16.10 19.91
C VAL A 383 -1.29 -15.99 20.71
N LEU A 384 -1.31 -15.25 21.82
CA LEU A 384 -0.13 -15.03 22.65
C LEU A 384 0.18 -16.20 23.59
N PHE A 385 -0.78 -16.62 24.41
CA PHE A 385 -0.52 -17.55 25.52
C PHE A 385 -0.70 -19.03 25.13
N GLU A 386 -1.50 -19.35 24.10
CA GLU A 386 -1.72 -20.74 23.64
C GLU A 386 -0.77 -21.11 22.49
N PHE A 387 -0.65 -20.24 21.48
CA PHE A 387 0.07 -20.55 20.24
C PHE A 387 1.51 -20.04 20.20
N ALA A 388 1.75 -18.75 20.44
CA ALA A 388 3.12 -18.20 20.49
C ALA A 388 3.87 -18.73 21.73
N ARG A 389 3.17 -18.77 22.86
CA ARG A 389 3.54 -19.42 24.14
C ARG A 389 4.99 -19.15 24.60
N PRO A 390 5.43 -17.88 24.66
CA PRO A 390 6.76 -17.54 25.15
C PRO A 390 6.91 -17.87 26.63
N THR A 391 8.14 -18.02 27.12
CA THR A 391 8.40 -18.30 28.54
C THR A 391 8.00 -17.13 29.43
N THR A 392 8.29 -15.89 28.99
CA THR A 392 7.93 -14.66 29.68
C THR A 392 7.07 -13.75 28.80
N VAL A 393 5.98 -13.19 29.32
CA VAL A 393 5.21 -12.12 28.65
C VAL A 393 5.24 -10.88 29.55
N VAL A 394 5.62 -9.74 28.99
CA VAL A 394 5.53 -8.45 29.65
C VAL A 394 4.42 -7.66 28.98
N LEU A 395 3.38 -7.29 29.73
CA LEU A 395 2.23 -6.58 29.20
C LEU A 395 1.98 -5.31 30.00
N THR A 396 1.77 -4.18 29.32
CA THR A 396 1.38 -2.91 29.95
C THR A 396 0.03 -2.43 29.45
N THR A 397 -0.67 -1.68 30.31
CA THR A 397 -1.91 -0.99 29.97
C THR A 397 -2.14 0.20 30.93
N PRO A 398 -2.90 1.22 30.53
CA PRO A 398 -3.33 2.31 31.40
C PRO A 398 -4.07 1.86 32.67
N ASN A 399 -3.85 2.57 33.77
CA ASN A 399 -4.66 2.53 34.99
C ASN A 399 -5.75 3.62 35.01
N SER A 400 -7.02 3.27 34.79
CA SER A 400 -8.10 4.27 34.80
C SER A 400 -8.27 4.97 36.15
N GLU A 401 -7.87 4.35 37.27
CA GLU A 401 -7.93 4.99 38.60
C GLU A 401 -7.04 6.24 38.68
N TYR A 402 -5.91 6.24 37.96
CA TYR A 402 -4.96 7.37 37.97
C TYR A 402 -5.46 8.56 37.15
N ASN A 403 -6.50 8.41 36.33
CA ASN A 403 -6.94 9.47 35.41
C ASN A 403 -7.35 10.76 36.11
N VAL A 404 -7.78 10.67 37.38
CA VAL A 404 -8.13 11.82 38.22
C VAL A 404 -6.94 12.72 38.55
N MET A 405 -5.71 12.22 38.41
CA MET A 405 -4.48 12.96 38.69
C MET A 405 -4.01 13.81 37.50
N TRP A 406 -4.61 13.63 36.32
CA TRP A 406 -4.27 14.43 35.13
C TRP A 406 -5.10 15.72 35.10
N GLU A 407 -4.46 16.86 35.37
CA GLU A 407 -5.12 18.17 35.38
C GLU A 407 -5.80 18.53 34.05
N SER A 408 -5.27 18.02 32.93
CA SER A 408 -5.77 18.26 31.57
C SER A 408 -6.85 17.28 31.11
N LEU A 409 -7.19 16.25 31.91
CA LEU A 409 -8.13 15.22 31.53
C LEU A 409 -9.50 15.41 32.22
N PRO A 410 -10.60 15.61 31.47
CA PRO A 410 -11.93 15.71 32.08
C PRO A 410 -12.33 14.43 32.83
N ALA A 411 -12.96 14.58 33.99
CA ALA A 411 -13.41 13.45 34.81
C ALA A 411 -14.27 12.46 34.01
N GLY A 412 -13.94 11.16 34.10
CA GLY A 412 -14.67 10.09 33.41
C GLY A 412 -14.32 9.89 31.94
N LYS A 413 -13.25 10.52 31.43
CA LYS A 413 -12.69 10.27 30.10
C LYS A 413 -11.49 9.32 30.17
N PHE A 414 -11.30 8.56 29.09
CA PHE A 414 -10.07 7.82 28.82
C PHE A 414 -8.95 8.81 28.48
N ARG A 415 -7.71 8.47 28.83
CA ARG A 415 -6.51 9.25 28.47
C ARG A 415 -6.38 9.46 26.99
N HIS A 416 -6.91 8.52 26.22
CA HIS A 416 -6.88 8.52 24.80
C HIS A 416 -8.25 8.15 24.23
N ARG A 417 -8.73 8.95 23.27
CA ARG A 417 -10.10 8.80 22.73
C ARG A 417 -10.33 7.54 21.91
N ASP A 418 -9.27 6.83 21.49
CA ASP A 418 -9.40 5.53 20.80
C ASP A 418 -9.29 4.32 21.75
N HIS A 419 -9.10 4.52 23.06
CA HIS A 419 -9.22 3.42 24.01
C HIS A 419 -10.65 2.86 23.98
N ARG A 420 -10.74 1.54 23.82
CA ARG A 420 -11.99 0.78 23.92
C ARG A 420 -12.35 0.52 25.38
N PHE A 421 -11.35 0.43 26.23
CA PHE A 421 -11.48 0.34 27.68
C PHE A 421 -10.21 0.85 28.37
N GLU A 422 -10.31 1.21 29.65
CA GLU A 422 -9.18 1.38 30.54
C GLU A 422 -9.50 0.74 31.89
N TRP A 423 -8.72 -0.28 32.28
CA TRP A 423 -9.01 -1.05 33.46
C TRP A 423 -8.48 -0.40 34.74
N THR A 424 -9.23 -0.61 35.82
CA THR A 424 -8.73 -0.43 37.19
C THR A 424 -7.70 -1.51 37.52
N ARG A 425 -6.96 -1.33 38.61
CA ARG A 425 -6.02 -2.36 39.12
C ARG A 425 -6.70 -3.68 39.41
N SER A 426 -7.91 -3.64 39.97
CA SER A 426 -8.67 -4.85 40.28
C SER A 426 -9.09 -5.60 39.02
N GLU A 427 -9.57 -4.89 37.99
CA GLU A 427 -9.98 -5.50 36.72
C GLU A 427 -8.78 -6.10 35.98
N PHE A 428 -7.69 -5.35 35.88
CA PHE A 428 -6.46 -5.82 35.22
C PHE A 428 -5.88 -7.05 35.91
N GLN A 429 -5.77 -7.03 37.24
CA GLN A 429 -5.28 -8.18 38.01
C GLN A 429 -6.20 -9.40 37.88
N SER A 430 -7.52 -9.19 37.90
CA SER A 430 -8.49 -10.29 37.73
C SER A 430 -8.36 -10.93 36.35
N TRP A 431 -8.30 -10.12 35.29
CA TRP A 431 -8.09 -10.62 33.93
C TRP A 431 -6.76 -11.36 33.80
N ALA A 432 -5.65 -10.76 34.25
CA ALA A 432 -4.33 -11.36 34.15
C ALA A 432 -4.23 -12.69 34.92
N ASN A 433 -4.76 -12.77 36.14
CA ASN A 433 -4.75 -14.01 36.91
C ASN A 433 -5.58 -15.11 36.24
N ASN A 434 -6.76 -14.77 35.70
CA ASN A 434 -7.60 -15.73 34.98
C ASN A 434 -6.91 -16.26 33.71
N THR A 435 -6.31 -15.36 32.92
CA THR A 435 -5.50 -15.71 31.74
C THR A 435 -4.33 -16.60 32.13
N ALA A 436 -3.62 -16.27 33.21
CA ALA A 436 -2.49 -17.03 33.70
C ALA A 436 -2.89 -18.47 34.06
N VAL A 437 -3.95 -18.64 34.86
CA VAL A 437 -4.49 -19.97 35.22
C VAL A 437 -4.92 -20.75 33.97
N ARG A 438 -5.63 -20.10 33.05
CA ARG A 438 -6.17 -20.74 31.85
C ARG A 438 -5.10 -21.31 30.92
N PHE A 439 -3.96 -20.62 30.80
CA PHE A 439 -2.90 -20.99 29.84
C PHE A 439 -1.62 -21.52 30.49
N GLY A 440 -1.59 -21.72 31.81
CA GLY A 440 -0.46 -22.31 32.52
C GLY A 440 0.70 -21.34 32.75
N TYR A 441 0.37 -20.13 33.17
CA TYR A 441 1.30 -19.08 33.58
C TYR A 441 1.04 -18.68 35.04
N THR A 442 2.00 -17.96 35.61
CA THR A 442 1.85 -17.15 36.83
C THR A 442 1.97 -15.69 36.46
N ALA A 443 1.24 -14.79 37.15
CA ALA A 443 1.32 -13.36 36.90
C ALA A 443 1.85 -12.61 38.13
N ARG A 444 2.80 -11.70 37.92
CA ARG A 444 3.24 -10.71 38.93
C ARG A 444 2.99 -9.30 38.41
N PHE A 445 2.64 -8.38 39.28
CA PHE A 445 2.26 -7.01 38.92
C PHE A 445 3.31 -6.00 39.37
N GLN A 446 3.56 -5.00 38.54
CA GLN A 446 4.47 -3.90 38.84
C GLN A 446 3.85 -2.56 38.39
N PRO A 447 3.89 -1.52 39.24
CA PRO A 447 3.51 -0.17 38.83
C PRO A 447 4.60 0.46 37.96
N ILE A 448 4.21 1.33 37.04
CA ILE A 448 5.12 2.16 36.23
C ILE A 448 4.66 3.62 36.33
N GLY A 449 5.59 4.50 36.69
CA GLY A 449 5.33 5.93 36.92
C GLY A 449 5.22 6.29 38.42
N PRO A 450 4.92 7.57 38.73
CA PRO A 450 4.66 8.03 40.09
C PRO A 450 3.53 7.23 40.74
N VAL A 451 3.74 6.77 41.98
CA VAL A 451 2.75 5.99 42.73
C VAL A 451 2.03 6.91 43.71
N ASP A 452 0.71 6.94 43.61
CA ASP A 452 -0.18 7.53 44.60
C ASP A 452 -0.79 6.44 45.49
N ASP A 453 -0.97 6.72 46.78
CA ASP A 453 -1.46 5.75 47.76
C ASP A 453 -2.92 5.32 47.50
N ALA A 454 -3.75 6.23 46.98
CA ALA A 454 -5.15 5.95 46.71
C ALA A 454 -5.33 5.30 45.33
N VAL A 455 -4.73 5.88 44.28
CA VAL A 455 -5.02 5.50 42.89
C VAL A 455 -3.93 4.69 42.19
N GLY A 456 -2.77 4.49 42.83
CA GLY A 456 -1.67 3.72 42.28
C GLY A 456 -0.83 4.51 41.27
N ALA A 457 -0.27 3.81 40.28
CA ALA A 457 0.56 4.40 39.24
C ALA A 457 -0.21 4.59 37.93
N PRO A 458 0.21 5.49 37.02
CA PRO A 458 -0.48 5.69 35.76
C PRO A 458 -0.40 4.48 34.84
N THR A 459 0.68 3.70 34.82
CA THR A 459 0.75 2.50 33.97
C THR A 459 0.86 1.25 34.83
N GLN A 460 0.11 0.22 34.42
CA GLN A 460 0.10 -1.08 35.06
C GLN A 460 0.90 -2.05 34.21
N MET A 461 1.75 -2.86 34.83
CA MET A 461 2.47 -3.93 34.14
C MET A 461 2.18 -5.28 34.78
N ALA A 462 1.88 -6.28 33.95
CA ALA A 462 1.84 -7.67 34.34
C ALA A 462 2.99 -8.42 33.66
N VAL A 463 3.72 -9.21 34.44
CA VAL A 463 4.75 -10.13 33.94
C VAL A 463 4.25 -11.54 34.15
N PHE A 464 4.00 -12.24 33.05
CA PHE A 464 3.60 -13.62 33.04
C PHE A 464 4.82 -14.51 32.88
N THR A 465 4.96 -15.53 33.73
CA THR A 465 5.99 -16.56 33.60
C THR A 465 5.32 -17.91 33.48
N ARG A 466 5.72 -18.69 32.47
CA ARG A 466 5.17 -20.02 32.23
C ARG A 466 5.45 -20.93 33.43
N SER A 467 4.43 -21.60 33.95
CA SER A 467 4.52 -22.35 35.21
C SER A 467 5.46 -23.56 35.16
N ASP A 468 5.77 -24.06 33.97
CA ASP A 468 6.71 -25.17 33.72
C ASP A 468 8.17 -24.71 33.53
N ALA A 469 8.41 -23.39 33.51
CA ALA A 469 9.73 -22.78 33.36
C ALA A 469 10.22 -22.11 34.66
N SER A 470 9.43 -22.19 35.73
CA SER A 470 9.71 -21.62 37.06
C SER A 470 10.38 -22.63 37.98
#